data_AF-M0CSI9-F1
#
_entry.id   AF-M0CSI9-F1
#
_cell.length_a   1.000
_cell.length_b   1.000
_cell.length_c   1.000
_cell.angle_alpha   90.00
_cell.angle_beta   90.00
_cell.angle_gamma   90.00
#
_symmetry.space_group_name_H-M   'P 1'
#
loop_
_entity.id
_entity.type
_entity.pdbx_description
1 polymer ?
#
loop_
_entity_poly.entity_id
_entity_poly.type
_entity_poly.pdbx_seq_one_letter_code
_entity_poly.pdbx_strand_id
1 'polypeptide(L)'
;MRRRSVLASLSACAGLAGCRSVGTPDPTDNSTETPPTCESPSTRRVELAGTGALPAAAGVSATVTTERTRSTAEAPARFTVALTNDGSDCAVDATDDGRCHLLNRGAGRSEPRGLWLYRAGDAPTDRAGECWTRDLPPRDSVGFDGYGCGRYPFDSGETVGTTYEVWDDYTADGYLRPGTYRFDVSIALWAETPDEEDGTDPDPAVVDWWFELSVSADGG
;
A
#
# COMPACT_ATOMS: atom_id res chain seq x y z
N MET A 1 29.53 -42.16 60.25
CA MET A 1 28.76 -43.23 60.93
C MET A 1 27.44 -43.44 60.18
N ARG A 2 27.11 -44.71 59.87
CA ARG A 2 25.77 -45.34 59.76
C ARG A 2 24.66 -44.57 59.01
N ARG A 3 24.33 -44.96 57.78
CA ARG A 3 23.31 -45.97 57.38
C ARG A 3 21.86 -45.59 57.76
N ARG A 4 20.98 -45.45 56.76
CA ARG A 4 19.78 -46.28 56.58
C ARG A 4 19.09 -46.03 55.23
N SER A 5 18.95 -47.13 54.50
CA SER A 5 18.17 -47.36 53.28
C SER A 5 16.67 -47.56 53.61
N VAL A 6 15.78 -47.54 52.60
CA VAL A 6 14.79 -48.60 52.27
C VAL A 6 13.79 -48.15 51.17
N LEU A 7 13.84 -48.88 50.03
CA LEU A 7 12.82 -49.40 49.09
C LEU A 7 11.62 -48.50 48.66
N ALA A 8 11.44 -48.19 47.37
CA ALA A 8 11.07 -49.04 46.22
C ALA A 8 9.58 -49.44 46.18
N SER A 9 8.88 -48.94 45.16
CA SER A 9 7.70 -49.56 44.60
C SER A 9 7.79 -49.48 43.07
N LEU A 10 8.22 -50.60 42.49
CA LEU A 10 8.05 -50.95 41.08
C LEU A 10 6.58 -51.35 40.88
N SER A 11 5.91 -50.69 39.94
CA SER A 11 4.77 -51.28 39.26
C SER A 11 5.04 -51.20 37.76
N ALA A 12 5.54 -52.30 37.23
CA ALA A 12 5.61 -52.57 35.80
C ALA A 12 4.29 -53.24 35.38
N CYS A 13 3.59 -52.63 34.42
CA CYS A 13 2.64 -53.34 33.56
C CYS A 13 3.01 -53.08 32.11
N ALA A 14 3.00 -54.18 31.35
CA ALA A 14 3.55 -54.35 30.03
C ALA A 14 2.59 -53.91 28.91
N GLY A 15 3.17 -53.66 27.73
CA GLY A 15 2.60 -54.16 26.47
C GLY A 15 1.92 -53.15 25.53
N LEU A 16 2.73 -52.67 24.56
CA LEU A 16 2.40 -52.46 23.14
C LEU A 16 1.32 -51.42 22.75
N ALA A 17 1.79 -50.22 22.43
CA ALA A 17 1.41 -49.52 21.19
C ALA A 17 2.53 -48.52 20.86
N GLY A 18 2.98 -48.50 19.61
CA GLY A 18 4.15 -47.75 19.17
C GLY A 18 4.10 -46.29 19.63
N CYS A 19 5.24 -45.79 20.09
CA CYS A 19 5.51 -44.36 20.07
C CYS A 19 5.40 -43.91 18.61
N ARG A 20 4.20 -43.49 18.19
CA ARG A 20 4.12 -42.43 17.20
C ARG A 20 4.86 -41.30 17.86
N SER A 21 6.08 -41.01 17.37
CA SER A 21 6.49 -39.62 17.34
C SER A 21 5.29 -38.88 16.79
N VAL A 22 4.58 -38.17 17.66
CA VAL A 22 3.89 -36.97 17.24
C VAL A 22 5.04 -36.14 16.72
N GLY A 23 5.25 -36.23 15.41
CA GLY A 23 6.08 -35.28 14.72
C GLY A 23 5.44 -33.95 15.07
N THR A 24 6.09 -33.21 15.95
CA THR A 24 6.03 -31.76 15.90
C THR A 24 6.17 -31.46 14.41
N PRO A 25 5.16 -30.88 13.74
CA PRO A 25 5.37 -30.43 12.38
C PRO A 25 6.62 -29.56 12.42
N ASP A 26 7.64 -30.01 11.70
CA ASP A 26 8.86 -29.24 11.52
C ASP A 26 8.38 -27.86 11.00
N PRO A 27 8.69 -26.74 11.67
CA PRO A 27 8.21 -25.42 11.27
C PRO A 27 8.86 -24.92 9.96
N THR A 28 9.32 -25.83 9.10
CA THR A 28 10.11 -25.57 7.91
C THR A 28 9.41 -25.98 6.61
N ASP A 29 8.19 -26.52 6.66
CA ASP A 29 7.37 -26.68 5.45
C ASP A 29 6.61 -25.38 5.12
N ASN A 30 7.32 -24.25 5.17
CA ASN A 30 6.90 -23.06 4.45
C ASN A 30 7.19 -23.37 2.99
N SER A 31 6.18 -23.87 2.28
CA SER A 31 6.12 -23.78 0.82
C SER A 31 6.68 -22.42 0.44
N THR A 32 7.84 -22.40 -0.24
CA THR A 32 8.42 -21.15 -0.68
C THR A 32 7.46 -20.62 -1.73
N GLU A 33 6.63 -19.66 -1.33
CA GLU A 33 5.65 -19.05 -2.21
C GLU A 33 6.40 -18.55 -3.46
N THR A 34 5.96 -19.04 -4.62
CA THR A 34 6.58 -18.67 -5.89
C THR A 34 6.05 -17.29 -6.28
N PRO A 35 6.92 -16.39 -6.77
CA PRO A 35 6.46 -15.15 -7.40
C PRO A 35 5.47 -15.41 -8.53
N PRO A 36 4.58 -14.45 -8.83
CA PRO A 36 3.64 -14.59 -9.93
C PRO A 36 4.38 -14.77 -11.27
N THR A 37 3.99 -15.75 -12.08
CA THR A 37 4.49 -15.92 -13.45
C THR A 37 3.53 -15.25 -14.43
N CYS A 38 4.00 -14.28 -15.22
CA CYS A 38 3.14 -13.52 -16.12
C CYS A 38 3.88 -13.19 -17.43
N GLU A 39 3.78 -14.12 -18.39
CA GLU A 39 4.57 -14.10 -19.63
C GLU A 39 3.90 -13.36 -20.80
N SER A 40 2.61 -13.00 -20.72
CA SER A 40 1.91 -12.28 -21.80
C SER A 40 0.63 -11.58 -21.30
N PRO A 41 0.72 -10.36 -20.74
CA PRO A 41 -0.46 -9.62 -20.31
C PRO A 41 -1.28 -9.15 -21.50
N SER A 42 -2.58 -9.44 -21.48
CA SER A 42 -3.53 -8.72 -22.33
C SER A 42 -3.57 -7.24 -21.91
N THR A 43 -3.59 -6.33 -22.88
CA THR A 43 -3.77 -4.90 -22.63
C THR A 43 -5.02 -4.62 -21.79
N ARG A 44 -4.89 -3.67 -20.86
CA ARG A 44 -5.99 -3.19 -20.01
C ARG A 44 -6.22 -1.71 -20.25
N ARG A 45 -7.50 -1.32 -20.26
CA ARG A 45 -7.91 0.07 -20.18
C ARG A 45 -8.19 0.41 -18.72
N VAL A 46 -7.63 1.52 -18.26
CA VAL A 46 -7.78 2.08 -16.92
C VAL A 46 -8.27 3.51 -17.06
N GLU A 47 -9.38 3.85 -16.42
CA GLU A 47 -10.02 5.17 -16.50
C GLU A 47 -10.43 5.68 -15.13
N LEU A 48 -10.52 7.00 -14.98
CA LEU A 48 -11.10 7.60 -13.78
C LEU A 48 -12.61 7.33 -13.78
N ALA A 49 -13.09 6.61 -12.75
CA ALA A 49 -14.49 6.25 -12.59
C ALA A 49 -15.24 7.24 -11.68
N GLY A 50 -14.56 7.82 -10.70
CA GLY A 50 -15.17 8.77 -9.77
C GLY A 50 -14.16 9.46 -8.86
N THR A 51 -14.57 10.56 -8.26
CA THR A 51 -13.81 11.29 -7.24
C THR A 51 -14.75 11.74 -6.11
N GLY A 52 -14.22 11.76 -4.89
CA GLY A 52 -14.86 12.40 -3.76
C GLY A 52 -14.80 13.92 -3.87
N ALA A 53 -15.74 14.59 -3.19
CA ALA A 53 -15.65 16.02 -2.97
C ALA A 53 -14.92 16.30 -1.65
N LEU A 54 -14.01 17.26 -1.66
CA LEU A 54 -13.42 17.82 -0.45
C LEU A 54 -14.38 18.85 0.17
N PRO A 55 -14.47 18.95 1.51
CA PRO A 55 -15.22 20.01 2.16
C PRO A 55 -14.66 21.38 1.78
N ALA A 56 -15.51 22.33 1.36
CA ALA A 56 -15.05 23.69 1.01
C ALA A 56 -14.31 24.41 2.16
N ALA A 57 -14.63 24.06 3.41
CA ALA A 57 -13.96 24.60 4.60
C ALA A 57 -12.49 24.15 4.73
N ALA A 58 -12.05 23.13 3.99
CA ALA A 58 -10.65 22.69 3.98
C ALA A 58 -9.73 23.67 3.23
N GLY A 59 -10.27 24.53 2.36
CA GLY A 59 -9.46 25.44 1.55
C GLY A 59 -8.53 24.71 0.57
N VAL A 60 -8.83 23.46 0.22
CA VAL A 60 -8.02 22.64 -0.70
C VAL A 60 -8.94 21.94 -1.69
N SER A 61 -8.50 21.84 -2.94
CA SER A 61 -9.11 20.99 -3.96
C SER A 61 -8.16 19.90 -4.42
N ALA A 62 -8.74 18.82 -4.95
CA ALA A 62 -8.02 17.67 -5.46
C ALA A 62 -8.50 17.33 -6.87
N THR A 63 -7.56 17.04 -7.76
CA THR A 63 -7.86 16.65 -9.14
C THR A 63 -7.10 15.38 -9.52
N VAL A 64 -7.73 14.54 -10.34
CA VAL A 64 -7.10 13.36 -10.93
C VAL A 64 -7.15 13.50 -12.45
N THR A 65 -5.98 13.55 -13.08
CA THR A 65 -5.85 13.65 -14.53
C THR A 65 -5.26 12.37 -15.08
N THR A 66 -5.87 11.82 -16.12
CA THR A 66 -5.32 10.64 -16.80
C THR A 66 -4.30 11.06 -17.86
N GLU A 67 -3.09 10.50 -17.79
CA GLU A 67 -2.03 10.74 -18.78
C GLU A 67 -1.96 9.59 -19.79
N ARG A 68 -2.12 8.35 -19.30
CA ARG A 68 -2.19 7.15 -20.11
C ARG A 68 -3.29 6.24 -19.58
N THR A 69 -4.27 5.94 -20.41
CA THR A 69 -5.40 5.05 -20.06
C THR A 69 -5.13 3.58 -20.33
N ARG A 70 -3.97 3.21 -20.87
CA ARG A 70 -3.68 1.81 -21.25
C ARG A 70 -2.45 1.29 -20.52
N SER A 71 -2.59 0.10 -19.92
CA SER A 71 -1.49 -0.73 -19.45
C SER A 71 -1.19 -1.79 -20.52
N THR A 72 -0.06 -1.66 -21.20
CA THR A 72 0.49 -2.64 -22.16
C THR A 72 1.71 -3.33 -21.56
N ALA A 73 2.39 -4.23 -22.28
CA ALA A 73 3.65 -4.81 -21.78
C ALA A 73 4.77 -3.76 -21.60
N GLU A 74 4.76 -2.73 -22.46
CA GLU A 74 5.79 -1.69 -22.54
C GLU A 74 5.58 -0.53 -21.58
N ALA A 75 4.33 -0.18 -21.26
CA ALA A 75 4.05 0.92 -20.34
C ALA A 75 2.77 0.71 -19.50
N PRO A 76 2.74 1.10 -18.21
CA PRO A 76 1.53 1.03 -17.40
C PRO A 76 0.64 2.24 -17.68
N ALA A 77 -0.64 2.13 -17.37
CA ALA A 77 -1.51 3.29 -17.25
C ALA A 77 -0.94 4.27 -16.20
N ARG A 78 -1.20 5.56 -16.38
CA ARG A 78 -0.56 6.63 -15.62
C ARG A 78 -1.53 7.78 -15.36
N PHE A 79 -1.54 8.26 -14.13
CA PHE A 79 -2.44 9.32 -13.65
C PHE A 79 -1.68 10.31 -12.78
N THR A 80 -1.99 11.59 -12.89
CA THR A 80 -1.51 12.61 -11.96
C THR A 80 -2.61 12.97 -10.98
N VAL A 81 -2.28 12.90 -9.70
CA VAL A 81 -3.13 13.37 -8.59
C VAL A 81 -2.53 14.68 -8.11
N ALA A 82 -3.31 15.76 -8.14
CA ALA A 82 -2.86 17.08 -7.72
C ALA A 82 -3.74 17.64 -6.62
N LEU A 83 -3.09 18.23 -5.61
CA LEU A 83 -3.72 19.07 -4.60
C LEU A 83 -3.42 20.53 -4.89
N THR A 84 -4.43 21.37 -4.76
CA THR A 84 -4.32 22.82 -4.91
C THR A 84 -4.80 23.50 -3.64
N ASN A 85 -4.00 24.43 -3.11
CA ASN A 85 -4.41 25.28 -1.99
C ASN A 85 -5.29 26.40 -2.53
N ASP A 86 -6.58 26.36 -2.22
CA ASP A 86 -7.56 27.38 -2.57
C ASP A 86 -7.82 28.38 -1.43
N GLY A 87 -7.16 28.18 -0.29
CA GLY A 87 -7.29 28.95 0.95
C GLY A 87 -6.11 29.88 1.21
N SER A 88 -5.86 30.15 2.49
CA SER A 88 -4.66 30.87 2.94
C SER A 88 -3.44 29.96 2.97
N ASP A 89 -2.26 30.55 3.07
CA ASP A 89 -1.01 29.82 3.31
C ASP A 89 -1.15 28.85 4.48
N CYS A 90 -0.65 27.64 4.29
CA CYS A 90 -0.72 26.54 5.24
C CYS A 90 0.49 25.62 5.05
N ALA A 91 0.54 24.52 5.80
CA ALA A 91 1.45 23.43 5.51
C ALA A 91 0.68 22.12 5.27
N VAL A 92 1.28 21.22 4.50
CA VAL A 92 0.73 19.91 4.12
C VAL A 92 1.74 18.78 4.33
N ASP A 93 1.28 17.54 4.48
CA ASP A 93 2.12 16.35 4.63
C ASP A 93 2.45 15.65 3.30
N ALA A 94 2.24 16.36 2.19
CA ALA A 94 2.38 15.85 0.84
C ALA A 94 3.26 16.76 -0.06
N THR A 95 4.21 16.15 -0.75
CA THR A 95 5.10 16.74 -1.75
C THR A 95 5.12 15.86 -3.00
N ASP A 96 5.72 16.35 -4.09
CA ASP A 96 6.11 15.50 -5.23
C ASP A 96 7.54 14.97 -5.07
N ASP A 97 7.86 14.38 -3.92
CA ASP A 97 9.10 13.64 -3.71
C ASP A 97 8.84 12.15 -3.47
N GLY A 98 9.90 11.34 -3.46
CA GLY A 98 9.79 9.89 -3.31
C GLY A 98 9.51 9.39 -1.88
N ARG A 99 9.33 10.28 -0.89
CA ARG A 99 9.11 9.91 0.51
C ARG A 99 7.76 10.33 1.05
N CYS A 100 7.32 11.54 0.72
CA CYS A 100 6.19 12.22 1.35
C CYS A 100 5.12 12.59 0.35
N HIS A 101 4.68 11.66 -0.51
CA HIS A 101 3.60 11.90 -1.48
C HIS A 101 2.29 11.26 -1.04
N LEU A 102 1.15 11.71 -1.60
CA LEU A 102 -0.21 11.38 -1.13
C LEU A 102 -0.52 9.89 -1.01
N LEU A 103 -0.17 9.12 -2.03
CA LEU A 103 -0.43 7.68 -2.10
C LEU A 103 0.85 6.91 -1.81
N ASN A 104 1.61 7.32 -0.80
CA ASN A 104 2.80 6.60 -0.41
C ASN A 104 2.46 5.28 0.27
N ARG A 105 3.33 4.28 0.08
CA ARG A 105 3.28 3.01 0.82
C ARG A 105 1.91 2.31 0.68
N GLY A 106 1.26 2.01 1.80
CA GLY A 106 -0.03 1.32 1.86
C GLY A 106 -1.18 2.15 1.33
N ALA A 107 -1.08 3.50 1.31
CA ALA A 107 -2.11 4.35 0.74
C ALA A 107 -2.20 4.22 -0.80
N GLY A 108 -1.12 3.74 -1.44
CA GLY A 108 -1.15 3.40 -2.87
C GLY A 108 -1.94 2.12 -3.19
N ARG A 109 -2.45 1.39 -2.21
CA ARG A 109 -3.18 0.14 -2.44
C ARG A 109 -4.68 0.40 -2.55
N SER A 110 -5.34 -0.23 -3.53
CA SER A 110 -6.78 -0.09 -3.72
C SER A 110 -7.63 -0.96 -2.80
N GLU A 111 -8.90 -0.55 -2.65
CA GLU A 111 -10.01 -1.37 -2.16
C GLU A 111 -11.09 -1.52 -3.27
N PRO A 112 -11.53 -2.74 -3.66
CA PRO A 112 -10.93 -4.02 -3.28
C PRO A 112 -9.47 -4.13 -3.73
N ARG A 113 -8.73 -5.06 -3.12
CA ARG A 113 -7.34 -5.35 -3.51
C ARG A 113 -7.27 -5.75 -4.98
N GLY A 114 -6.28 -5.24 -5.69
CA GLY A 114 -6.02 -5.58 -7.09
C GLY A 114 -5.20 -4.55 -7.84
N LEU A 115 -5.21 -3.29 -7.40
CA LEU A 115 -4.32 -2.25 -7.93
C LEU A 115 -3.37 -1.73 -6.86
N TRP A 116 -2.19 -1.34 -7.32
CA TRP A 116 -1.21 -0.59 -6.55
C TRP A 116 -0.72 0.60 -7.36
N LEU A 117 -0.72 1.79 -6.76
CA LEU A 117 -0.21 3.02 -7.33
C LEU A 117 1.19 3.28 -6.81
N TYR A 118 2.17 3.25 -7.71
CA TYR A 118 3.53 3.67 -7.40
C TYR A 118 3.76 5.07 -7.95
N ARG A 119 4.41 5.95 -7.19
CA ARG A 119 4.89 7.21 -7.73
C ARG A 119 5.84 6.93 -8.90
N ALA A 120 5.69 7.68 -9.99
CA ALA A 120 6.54 7.56 -11.16
C ALA A 120 7.99 7.88 -10.78
N GLY A 121 8.92 6.98 -11.08
CA GLY A 121 10.32 7.06 -10.64
C GLY A 121 10.64 6.28 -9.37
N ASP A 122 9.63 5.91 -8.57
CA ASP A 122 9.75 5.09 -7.36
C ASP A 122 9.13 3.69 -7.55
N ALA A 123 8.63 3.39 -8.75
CA ALA A 123 8.10 2.10 -9.10
C ALA A 123 9.18 1.00 -9.00
N PRO A 124 8.83 -0.23 -8.57
CA PRO A 124 9.77 -1.33 -8.49
C PRO A 124 10.44 -1.61 -9.84
N THR A 125 11.74 -1.91 -9.83
CA THR A 125 12.46 -2.31 -11.06
C THR A 125 12.19 -3.76 -11.45
N ASP A 126 11.88 -4.60 -10.45
CA ASP A 126 11.76 -6.05 -10.62
C ASP A 126 10.29 -6.42 -10.90
N ARG A 127 10.01 -6.68 -12.18
CA ARG A 127 8.70 -7.05 -12.69
C ARG A 127 8.59 -8.55 -12.95
N ALA A 128 7.41 -9.09 -12.68
CA ALA A 128 7.05 -10.46 -13.05
C ALA A 128 6.82 -10.57 -14.57
N GLY A 129 7.91 -10.81 -15.31
CA GLY A 129 7.89 -10.92 -16.77
C GLY A 129 7.40 -9.63 -17.45
N GLU A 130 6.38 -9.76 -18.30
CA GLU A 130 5.82 -8.64 -19.05
C GLU A 130 4.78 -7.83 -18.26
N CYS A 131 4.43 -8.25 -17.05
CA CYS A 131 3.35 -7.67 -16.28
C CYS A 131 3.83 -6.57 -15.33
N TRP A 132 2.98 -5.56 -15.13
CA TRP A 132 3.14 -4.52 -14.12
C TRP A 132 2.81 -5.05 -12.72
N THR A 133 3.45 -6.14 -12.34
CA THR A 133 3.34 -6.83 -11.06
C THR A 133 4.74 -6.97 -10.50
N ARG A 134 4.93 -6.82 -9.19
CA ARG A 134 6.23 -7.07 -8.55
C ARG A 134 6.63 -8.53 -8.67
N ASP A 135 7.89 -8.78 -9.01
CA ASP A 135 8.46 -10.13 -8.98
C ASP A 135 8.84 -10.53 -7.55
N LEU A 136 7.82 -10.71 -6.70
CA LEU A 136 7.99 -11.11 -5.31
C LEU A 136 6.93 -12.15 -4.92
N PRO A 137 7.26 -13.07 -4.01
CA PRO A 137 6.26 -13.93 -3.40
C PRO A 137 5.14 -13.07 -2.79
N PRO A 138 3.87 -13.40 -3.05
CA PRO A 138 2.74 -12.78 -2.36
C PRO A 138 2.94 -12.83 -0.86
N ARG A 139 2.47 -11.82 -0.12
CA ARG A 139 2.49 -11.83 1.35
C ARG A 139 1.15 -11.32 1.87
N ASP A 140 0.71 -11.84 3.00
CA ASP A 140 -0.53 -11.38 3.66
C ASP A 140 -0.47 -9.89 4.04
N SER A 141 0.75 -9.37 4.28
CA SER A 141 1.00 -7.98 4.65
C SER A 141 2.26 -7.43 3.98
N VAL A 142 2.20 -6.15 3.58
CA VAL A 142 3.36 -5.37 3.14
C VAL A 142 3.80 -4.48 4.29
N GLY A 143 5.09 -4.54 4.66
CA GLY A 143 5.68 -3.69 5.69
C GLY A 143 6.34 -2.46 5.10
N PHE A 144 6.40 -1.38 5.87
CA PHE A 144 7.09 -0.15 5.50
C PHE A 144 7.92 0.37 6.68
N ASP A 145 9.08 0.96 6.40
CA ASP A 145 9.89 1.59 7.44
C ASP A 145 9.14 2.76 8.08
N GLY A 146 9.16 2.81 9.41
CA GLY A 146 8.48 3.83 10.22
C GLY A 146 9.18 5.18 10.13
N TYR A 147 8.85 5.96 9.10
CA TYR A 147 9.18 7.39 9.03
C TYR A 147 7.90 8.18 8.74
N GLY A 148 7.70 9.30 9.43
CA GLY A 148 6.60 10.23 9.18
C GLY A 148 6.92 11.21 8.06
N CYS A 149 5.89 11.69 7.37
CA CYS A 149 6.02 12.84 6.48
C CYS A 149 6.18 14.12 7.32
N GLY A 150 7.03 15.04 6.87
CA GLY A 150 7.18 16.35 7.50
C GLY A 150 6.02 17.29 7.15
N ARG A 151 6.10 18.52 7.66
CA ARG A 151 5.23 19.64 7.25
C ARG A 151 5.95 20.43 6.19
N TYR A 152 5.29 20.58 5.05
CA TYR A 152 5.83 21.31 3.92
C TYR A 152 4.98 22.55 3.67
N PRO A 153 5.59 23.72 3.44
CA PRO A 153 4.84 24.91 3.05
C PRO A 153 3.95 24.62 1.85
N PHE A 154 2.74 25.16 1.89
CA PHE A 154 1.76 25.04 0.83
C PHE A 154 1.08 26.39 0.66
N ASP A 155 1.67 27.22 -0.21
CA ASP A 155 1.27 28.61 -0.38
C ASP A 155 -0.12 28.70 -1.02
N SER A 156 -0.85 29.78 -0.76
CA SER A 156 -2.13 30.07 -1.40
C SER A 156 -2.00 30.05 -2.93
N GLY A 157 -2.78 29.18 -3.59
CA GLY A 157 -2.75 28.98 -5.04
C GLY A 157 -1.68 28.01 -5.53
N GLU A 158 -0.82 27.49 -4.65
CA GLU A 158 0.15 26.46 -4.99
C GLU A 158 -0.57 25.15 -5.38
N THR A 159 0.06 24.39 -6.27
CA THR A 159 -0.40 23.05 -6.65
C THR A 159 0.75 22.07 -6.57
N VAL A 160 0.56 21.01 -5.78
CA VAL A 160 1.47 19.87 -5.70
C VAL A 160 0.84 18.71 -6.45
N GLY A 161 1.50 18.24 -7.51
CA GLY A 161 1.04 17.14 -8.35
C GLY A 161 2.01 15.96 -8.32
N THR A 162 1.52 14.77 -8.00
CA THR A 162 2.31 13.54 -8.07
C THR A 162 1.75 12.64 -9.16
N THR A 163 2.63 12.15 -10.03
CA THR A 163 2.24 11.17 -11.04
C THR A 163 2.42 9.74 -10.53
N TYR A 164 1.42 8.90 -10.78
CA TYR A 164 1.39 7.50 -10.38
C TYR A 164 1.27 6.56 -11.58
N GLU A 165 1.98 5.46 -11.52
CA GLU A 165 1.86 4.31 -12.41
C GLU A 165 0.91 3.28 -11.79
N VAL A 166 -0.01 2.76 -12.61
CA VAL A 166 -0.96 1.72 -12.19
C VAL A 166 -0.33 0.35 -12.38
N TRP A 167 -0.08 -0.29 -11.25
CA TRP A 167 0.42 -1.65 -11.16
C TRP A 167 -0.66 -2.57 -10.61
N ASP A 168 -0.48 -3.85 -10.87
CA ASP A 168 -1.22 -4.94 -10.26
C ASP A 168 -0.73 -5.17 -8.83
N ASP A 169 -1.66 -5.38 -7.91
CA ASP A 169 -1.34 -5.75 -6.53
C ASP A 169 -0.87 -7.21 -6.50
N TYR A 170 0.44 -7.43 -6.41
CA TYR A 170 1.06 -8.78 -6.37
C TYR A 170 0.59 -9.67 -5.21
N THR A 171 -0.15 -9.12 -4.24
CA THR A 171 -0.76 -9.88 -3.14
C THR A 171 -2.24 -10.18 -3.36
N ALA A 172 -2.78 -9.80 -4.52
CA ALA A 172 -4.11 -10.14 -4.98
C ALA A 172 -4.04 -11.12 -6.17
N ASP A 173 -5.09 -11.93 -6.35
CA ASP A 173 -5.12 -12.91 -7.43
C ASP A 173 -5.38 -12.27 -8.80
N GLY A 174 -4.63 -12.74 -9.80
CA GLY A 174 -4.81 -12.35 -11.20
C GLY A 174 -4.17 -11.00 -11.54
N TYR A 175 -4.11 -10.70 -12.84
CA TYR A 175 -3.44 -9.49 -13.34
C TYR A 175 -4.45 -8.44 -13.80
N LEU A 176 -4.45 -7.27 -13.15
CA LEU A 176 -5.27 -6.09 -13.46
C LEU A 176 -6.70 -6.51 -13.84
N ARG A 177 -7.37 -7.21 -12.91
CA ARG A 177 -8.70 -7.77 -13.19
C ARG A 177 -9.70 -6.64 -13.49
N PRO A 178 -10.66 -6.85 -14.41
CA PRO A 178 -11.71 -5.85 -14.62
C PRO A 178 -12.52 -5.59 -13.35
N GLY A 179 -12.81 -4.33 -13.07
CA GLY A 179 -13.50 -3.90 -11.86
C GLY A 179 -13.32 -2.42 -11.58
N THR A 180 -13.91 -1.94 -10.48
CA THR A 180 -13.70 -0.58 -9.96
C THR A 180 -12.90 -0.68 -8.67
N TYR A 181 -11.90 0.18 -8.54
CA TYR A 181 -10.89 0.16 -7.50
C TYR A 181 -10.80 1.54 -6.87
N ARG A 182 -11.01 1.61 -5.56
CA ARG A 182 -11.04 2.84 -4.79
C ARG A 182 -9.72 3.07 -4.06
N PHE A 183 -9.29 4.32 -4.00
CA PHE A 183 -8.17 4.79 -3.21
C PHE A 183 -8.68 5.85 -2.25
N ASP A 184 -8.54 5.59 -0.96
CA ASP A 184 -8.85 6.55 0.09
C ASP A 184 -7.55 7.26 0.53
N VAL A 185 -7.62 8.58 0.67
CA VAL A 185 -6.49 9.47 0.93
C VAL A 185 -6.85 10.35 2.12
N SER A 186 -5.96 10.44 3.11
CA SER A 186 -6.06 11.41 4.20
C SER A 186 -5.00 12.48 4.01
N ILE A 187 -5.41 13.75 4.05
CA ILE A 187 -4.56 14.91 3.83
C ILE A 187 -4.47 15.67 5.15
N ALA A 188 -3.26 15.87 5.68
CA ALA A 188 -3.06 16.65 6.90
C ALA A 188 -2.69 18.09 6.55
N LEU A 189 -3.42 19.05 7.12
CA LEU A 189 -3.24 20.49 6.90
C LEU A 189 -2.97 21.19 8.23
N TRP A 190 -1.95 22.04 8.25
CA TRP A 190 -1.60 22.88 9.40
C TRP A 190 -1.76 24.35 9.04
N ALA A 191 -2.46 25.11 9.87
CA ALA A 191 -2.48 26.55 9.74
C ALA A 191 -1.07 27.12 9.95
N GLU A 192 -0.68 28.11 9.16
CA GLU A 192 0.50 28.92 9.48
C GLU A 192 0.19 29.78 10.71
N THR A 193 0.48 29.26 11.91
CA THR A 193 0.47 30.10 13.12
C THR A 193 1.86 30.68 13.35
N PRO A 194 1.98 32.01 13.54
CA PRO A 194 3.19 32.61 14.04
C PRO A 194 3.36 32.27 15.53
N ASP A 195 4.58 31.90 15.88
CA ASP A 195 5.16 31.82 17.23
C ASP A 195 4.78 30.62 18.13
N GLU A 196 5.74 29.70 18.19
CA GLU A 196 5.92 28.63 19.18
C GLU A 196 6.18 29.22 20.59
N GLU A 197 5.19 29.84 21.25
CA GLU A 197 5.37 30.22 22.67
C GLU A 197 5.16 29.05 23.65
N ASP A 198 4.50 27.96 23.24
CA ASP A 198 4.12 26.87 24.16
C ASP A 198 4.64 25.46 23.78
N GLY A 199 5.52 25.37 22.79
CA GLY A 199 6.26 24.13 22.45
C GLY A 199 5.40 22.90 22.08
N THR A 200 4.09 23.06 21.94
CA THR A 200 3.16 22.01 21.54
C THR A 200 2.72 22.30 20.12
N ASP A 201 3.12 21.40 19.24
CA ASP A 201 2.86 21.49 17.83
C ASP A 201 1.35 21.28 17.58
N PRO A 202 0.60 22.23 16.96
CA PRO A 202 -0.83 22.07 16.79
C PRO A 202 -1.15 20.82 15.96
N ASP A 203 -2.21 20.11 16.37
CA ASP A 203 -2.72 18.96 15.64
C ASP A 203 -3.21 19.41 14.24
N PRO A 204 -2.93 18.64 13.17
CA PRO A 204 -3.44 18.97 11.85
C PRO A 204 -4.96 18.87 11.78
N ALA A 205 -5.56 19.67 10.91
CA ALA A 205 -6.84 19.34 10.32
C ALA A 205 -6.63 18.21 9.31
N VAL A 206 -7.25 17.05 9.54
CA VAL A 206 -7.21 15.92 8.61
C VAL A 206 -8.46 15.93 7.74
N VAL A 207 -8.27 15.84 6.43
CA VAL A 207 -9.37 15.80 5.47
C VAL A 207 -9.25 14.54 4.63
N ASP A 208 -10.32 13.74 4.66
CA ASP A 208 -10.39 12.51 3.87
C ASP A 208 -10.97 12.78 2.48
N TRP A 209 -10.36 12.15 1.49
CA TRP A 209 -10.73 12.22 0.08
C TRP A 209 -10.56 10.84 -0.57
N TRP A 210 -11.09 10.68 -1.78
CA TRP A 210 -10.98 9.44 -2.50
C TRP A 210 -11.11 9.64 -4.01
N PHE A 211 -10.62 8.66 -4.75
CA PHE A 211 -10.94 8.51 -6.18
C PHE A 211 -11.02 7.02 -6.55
N GLU A 212 -11.68 6.76 -7.66
CA GLU A 212 -11.91 5.41 -8.17
C GLU A 212 -11.36 5.29 -9.59
N LEU A 213 -10.67 4.18 -9.85
CA LEU A 213 -10.25 3.78 -11.19
C LEU A 213 -11.07 2.57 -11.63
N SER A 214 -11.59 2.60 -12.85
CA SER A 214 -12.17 1.41 -13.49
C SER A 214 -11.12 0.73 -14.38
N VAL A 215 -11.09 -0.59 -14.33
CA VAL A 215 -10.28 -1.43 -15.21
C VAL A 215 -11.21 -2.25 -16.09
N SER A 216 -10.91 -2.27 -17.39
CA SER A 216 -11.59 -3.13 -18.35
C SER A 216 -10.59 -3.83 -19.26
N ALA A 217 -11.03 -4.93 -19.90
CA ALA A 217 -10.32 -5.43 -21.07
C ALA A 217 -10.30 -4.31 -22.13
N ASP A 218 -9.19 -4.16 -22.86
CA ASP A 218 -9.22 -3.38 -24.10
C ASP A 218 -10.10 -4.20 -25.06
N GLY A 219 -11.20 -3.61 -25.55
CA GLY A 219 -12.15 -4.30 -26.41
C GLY A 219 -11.43 -4.89 -27.62
N GLY A 220 -11.66 -6.18 -27.89
CA GLY A 220 -11.21 -6.84 -29.12
C GLY A 220 -11.93 -6.33 -30.35
#